data_AF-A0A6I3CHL4-F1
#
_entry.id   AF-A0A6I3CHL4-F1
#
_cell.length_a   1.000
_cell.length_b   1.000
_cell.length_c   1.000
_cell.angle_alpha   90.00
_cell.angle_beta   90.00
_cell.angle_gamma   90.00
#
_symmetry.space_group_name_H-M   'P 1'
#
loop_
_entity.id
_entity.type
_entity.pdbx_description
1 polymer ?
#
loop_
_entity_poly.entity_id
_entity_poly.type
_entity_poly.pdbx_seq_one_letter_code
_entity_poly.pdbx_strand_id
1 'polypeptide(L)'
;MVHSLPQIDGRNLLGEKRRIPADLPAEHTFVIAAFMQHQQAAVDRWISALAERGVADSPLDPTFTGKNIVLEFPVLGSKWSFVQRRIDGGMAAHIKIPRVLARTWTFYTNVDNFCRTAGITTKSQVSAMALDKSGKILSIVTGEVNEERIIQLMDIPHE
;
A
#
# COMPACT_ATOMS: atom_id res chain seq x y z
N MET A 1 9.19 -18.36 -8.92
CA MET A 1 8.06 -17.56 -9.43
C MET A 1 8.40 -16.09 -9.18
N VAL A 2 8.10 -15.20 -10.13
CA VAL A 2 8.22 -13.76 -9.91
C VAL A 2 6.89 -13.27 -9.36
N HIS A 3 6.91 -12.66 -8.17
CA HIS A 3 5.72 -12.09 -7.55
C HIS A 3 5.45 -10.69 -8.09
N SER A 4 4.19 -10.36 -8.30
CA SER A 4 3.75 -9.06 -8.78
C SER A 4 2.36 -8.73 -8.26
N LEU A 5 2.05 -7.44 -8.22
CA LEU A 5 0.68 -7.02 -7.94
C LEU A 5 -0.24 -7.43 -9.09
N PRO A 6 -1.43 -7.97 -8.77
CA PRO A 6 -2.43 -8.27 -9.79
C PRO A 6 -2.98 -6.97 -10.38
N GLN A 7 -3.51 -7.04 -11.61
CA GLN A 7 -4.28 -5.95 -12.18
C GLN A 7 -5.61 -5.79 -11.44
N ILE A 8 -5.79 -4.66 -10.75
CA ILE A 8 -6.97 -4.38 -9.94
C ILE A 8 -7.32 -2.90 -10.04
N ASP A 9 -8.61 -2.62 -10.22
CA ASP A 9 -9.18 -1.28 -10.07
C ASP A 9 -9.55 -1.01 -8.60
N GLY A 10 -9.22 0.17 -8.13
CA GLY A 10 -9.50 0.67 -6.79
C GLY A 10 -9.73 2.18 -6.80
N ARG A 11 -9.68 2.78 -5.61
CA ARG A 11 -9.76 4.23 -5.44
C ARG A 11 -8.86 4.68 -4.31
N ASN A 12 -8.41 5.93 -4.32
CA ASN A 12 -7.93 6.54 -3.08
C ASN A 12 -9.10 7.09 -2.26
N LEU A 13 -8.84 7.49 -1.02
CA LEU A 13 -9.87 8.04 -0.13
C LEU A 13 -10.30 9.48 -0.51
N LEU A 14 -9.64 10.12 -1.48
CA LEU A 14 -10.16 11.31 -2.16
C LEU A 14 -11.21 10.97 -3.24
N GLY A 15 -11.43 9.69 -3.52
CA GLY A 15 -12.43 9.19 -4.47
C GLY A 15 -11.92 9.05 -5.91
N GLU A 16 -10.64 9.35 -6.15
CA GLU A 16 -10.00 9.23 -7.46
C GLU A 16 -9.81 7.75 -7.82
N LYS A 17 -10.09 7.38 -9.07
CA LYS A 17 -9.89 6.01 -9.55
C LYS A 17 -8.38 5.72 -9.61
N ARG A 18 -8.00 4.51 -9.22
CA ARG A 18 -6.63 4.01 -9.28
C ARG A 18 -6.63 2.60 -9.86
N ARG A 19 -5.70 2.32 -10.77
CA ARG A 19 -5.50 1.01 -11.38
C ARG A 19 -4.08 0.54 -11.11
N ILE A 20 -3.95 -0.56 -10.41
CA ILE A 20 -2.66 -1.20 -10.18
C ILE A 20 -2.35 -2.17 -11.32
N PRO A 21 -1.09 -2.30 -11.76
CA PRO A 21 0.07 -1.46 -11.39
C PRO A 21 0.20 -0.16 -12.21
N ALA A 22 -0.65 0.04 -13.22
CA ALA A 22 -0.53 1.13 -14.20
C ALA A 22 -0.39 2.54 -13.61
N ASP A 23 -1.06 2.81 -12.48
CA ASP A 23 -1.11 4.12 -11.85
C ASP A 23 -0.08 4.30 -10.72
N LEU A 24 0.79 3.31 -10.45
CA LEU A 24 1.84 3.44 -9.43
C LEU A 24 2.64 4.74 -9.66
N PRO A 25 2.82 5.62 -8.67
CA PRO A 25 3.24 6.99 -8.93
C PRO A 25 4.76 7.17 -9.01
N ALA A 26 5.56 6.17 -8.62
CA ALA A 26 7.01 6.30 -8.48
C ALA A 26 7.79 5.16 -9.15
N GLU A 27 9.10 5.37 -9.38
CA GLU A 27 10.05 4.32 -9.78
C GLU A 27 9.99 3.15 -8.80
N HIS A 28 10.05 3.46 -7.50
CA HIS A 28 9.79 2.51 -6.42
C HIS A 28 8.60 2.92 -5.58
N THR A 29 7.61 2.04 -5.50
CA THR A 29 6.46 2.22 -4.61
C THR A 29 6.56 1.21 -3.47
N PHE A 30 6.68 1.72 -2.26
CA PHE A 30 6.47 0.93 -1.05
C PHE A 30 4.97 0.83 -0.77
N VAL A 31 4.46 -0.38 -0.57
CA VAL A 31 3.05 -0.62 -0.26
C VAL A 31 2.95 -1.30 1.08
N ILE A 32 2.14 -0.75 1.97
CA ILE A 32 1.74 -1.40 3.22
C ILE A 32 0.33 -1.95 3.03
N ALA A 33 0.24 -3.25 2.75
CA ALA A 33 -1.03 -3.94 2.59
C ALA A 33 -1.59 -4.35 3.96
N ALA A 34 -2.84 -3.99 4.21
CA ALA A 34 -3.59 -4.33 5.41
C ALA A 34 -4.94 -4.98 5.04
N PHE A 35 -5.41 -5.88 5.90
CA PHE A 35 -6.59 -6.72 5.68
C PHE A 35 -7.66 -6.54 6.75
N MET A 36 -7.29 -5.98 7.91
CA MET A 36 -8.18 -5.82 9.07
C MET A 36 -7.94 -4.46 9.74
N GLN A 37 -9.00 -3.85 10.28
CA GLN A 37 -8.94 -2.51 10.88
C GLN A 37 -7.94 -2.41 12.04
N HIS A 38 -7.79 -3.44 12.87
CA HIS A 38 -6.85 -3.41 14.00
C HIS A 38 -5.37 -3.31 13.57
N GLN A 39 -5.08 -3.54 12.28
CA GLN A 39 -3.73 -3.42 11.72
C GLN A 39 -3.33 -1.97 11.44
N GLN A 40 -4.23 -0.99 11.56
CA GLN A 40 -3.95 0.42 11.27
C GLN A 40 -2.73 0.94 12.02
N ALA A 41 -2.58 0.57 13.30
CA ALA A 41 -1.44 1.01 14.09
C ALA A 41 -0.10 0.49 13.53
N ALA A 42 -0.08 -0.70 12.92
CA ALA A 42 1.11 -1.24 12.26
C ALA A 42 1.38 -0.50 10.94
N VAL A 43 0.31 -0.17 10.18
CA VAL A 43 0.41 0.63 8.96
C VAL A 43 1.06 1.99 9.25
N ASP A 44 0.55 2.71 10.25
CA ASP A 44 1.02 4.05 10.60
C ASP A 44 2.50 4.04 11.02
N ARG A 45 2.92 3.00 11.76
CA ARG A 45 4.32 2.80 12.14
C ARG A 45 5.22 2.53 10.93
N TRP A 46 4.79 1.69 10.00
CA TRP A 46 5.55 1.42 8.76
C TRP A 46 5.72 2.68 7.91
N ILE A 47 4.65 3.45 7.71
CA ILE A 47 4.70 4.69 6.92
C ILE A 47 5.65 5.69 7.58
N SER A 48 5.54 5.88 8.90
CA SER A 48 6.43 6.79 9.64
C SER A 48 7.90 6.38 9.50
N ALA A 49 8.20 5.09 9.66
CA ALA A 49 9.57 4.59 9.56
C ALA A 49 10.17 4.73 8.14
N LEU A 50 9.36 4.59 7.09
CA LEU A 50 9.80 4.83 5.72
C LEU A 50 9.99 6.33 5.44
N ALA A 51 9.10 7.18 5.98
CA ALA A 51 9.21 8.63 5.87
C ALA A 51 10.49 9.17 6.52
N GLU A 52 10.86 8.65 7.70
CA GLU A 52 12.13 8.94 8.38
C GLU A 52 13.37 8.61 7.53
N ARG A 53 13.23 7.71 6.54
CA ARG A 53 14.28 7.31 5.59
C ARG A 53 14.19 8.01 4.24
N GLY A 54 13.39 9.07 4.15
CA GLY A 54 13.27 9.89 2.95
C GLY A 54 12.36 9.33 1.85
N VAL A 55 11.54 8.32 2.17
CA VAL A 55 10.46 7.89 1.27
C VAL A 55 9.32 8.91 1.37
N ALA A 56 8.84 9.42 0.24
CA ALA A 56 7.72 10.36 0.27
C ALA A 56 6.49 9.68 0.87
N ASP A 57 5.83 10.32 1.82
CA ASP A 57 4.71 9.73 2.53
C ASP A 57 3.36 10.08 1.90
N SER A 58 3.33 10.82 0.79
CA SER A 58 2.09 11.27 0.17
C SER A 58 2.36 11.71 -1.28
N PRO A 59 1.47 11.40 -2.24
CA PRO A 59 1.59 11.91 -3.60
C PRO A 59 1.32 13.42 -3.69
N LEU A 60 0.75 14.01 -2.62
CA LEU A 60 0.58 15.46 -2.47
C LEU A 60 1.78 16.12 -1.73
N ASP A 61 2.87 15.40 -1.47
CA ASP A 61 4.07 16.01 -0.92
C ASP A 61 4.73 16.91 -1.97
N PRO A 62 4.95 18.22 -1.71
CA PRO A 62 5.59 19.12 -2.66
C PRO A 62 7.04 18.75 -3.01
N THR A 63 7.69 17.91 -2.18
CA THR A 63 9.05 17.41 -2.39
C THR A 63 9.09 16.07 -3.11
N PHE A 64 7.92 15.47 -3.43
CA PHE A 64 7.86 14.19 -4.11
C PHE A 64 8.41 14.29 -5.55
N THR A 65 9.52 13.60 -5.79
CA THR A 65 10.26 13.65 -7.07
C THR A 65 9.86 12.55 -8.05
N GLY A 66 8.95 11.65 -7.67
CA GLY A 66 8.64 10.44 -8.46
C GLY A 66 9.60 9.27 -8.23
N LYS A 67 10.59 9.38 -7.34
CA LYS A 67 11.55 8.28 -7.06
C LYS A 67 11.00 7.22 -6.11
N ASN A 68 10.70 7.62 -4.87
CA ASN A 68 10.26 6.70 -3.81
C ASN A 68 8.99 7.26 -3.16
N ILE A 69 7.96 6.43 -3.02
CA ILE A 69 6.75 6.76 -2.26
C ILE A 69 6.30 5.59 -1.41
N VAL A 70 5.58 5.85 -0.32
CA VAL A 70 4.80 4.83 0.40
C VAL A 70 3.29 5.05 0.23
N LEU A 71 2.57 3.97 -0.08
CA LEU A 71 1.12 3.92 -0.17
C LEU A 71 0.55 2.90 0.82
N GLU A 72 -0.65 3.17 1.33
CA GLU A 72 -1.40 2.26 2.19
C GLU A 72 -2.47 1.55 1.36
N PHE A 73 -2.48 0.21 1.39
CA PHE A 73 -3.44 -0.60 0.65
C PHE A 73 -4.36 -1.37 1.61
N PRO A 74 -5.54 -0.84 1.98
CA PRO A 74 -6.58 -1.66 2.57
C PRO A 74 -7.16 -2.60 1.50
N VAL A 75 -6.93 -3.90 1.65
CA VAL A 75 -7.38 -4.94 0.73
C VAL A 75 -8.55 -5.70 1.34
N LEU A 76 -9.75 -5.38 0.86
CA LEU A 76 -11.01 -5.94 1.35
C LEU A 76 -11.60 -6.94 0.35
N GLY A 77 -12.41 -7.87 0.87
CA GLY A 77 -13.12 -8.84 0.05
C GLY A 77 -14.10 -8.18 -0.93
N SER A 78 -14.18 -8.71 -2.15
CA SER A 78 -15.09 -8.25 -3.21
C SER A 78 -16.56 -8.20 -2.77
N LYS A 79 -16.95 -9.06 -1.82
CA LYS A 79 -18.26 -9.01 -1.18
C LYS A 79 -18.58 -7.66 -0.56
N TRP A 80 -17.61 -6.84 -0.15
CA TRP A 80 -17.84 -5.53 0.44
C TRP A 80 -17.98 -4.40 -0.59
N SER A 81 -17.76 -4.67 -1.88
CA SER A 81 -17.84 -3.66 -2.96
C SER A 81 -19.19 -2.95 -3.01
N PHE A 82 -20.29 -3.62 -2.67
CA PHE A 82 -21.64 -3.02 -2.64
C PHE A 82 -21.79 -1.92 -1.56
N VAL A 83 -20.96 -1.93 -0.52
CA VAL A 83 -20.91 -0.90 0.55
C VAL A 83 -19.62 -0.08 0.53
N GLN A 84 -18.81 -0.20 -0.53
CA GLN A 84 -17.52 0.49 -0.64
C GLN A 84 -17.63 1.99 -0.30
N ARG A 85 -18.61 2.70 -0.87
CA ARG A 85 -18.78 4.15 -0.60
C ARG A 85 -18.99 4.48 0.87
N ARG A 86 -19.67 3.60 1.62
CA ARG A 86 -19.91 3.79 3.06
C ARG A 86 -18.63 3.53 3.85
N ILE A 87 -17.89 2.48 3.51
CA ILE A 87 -16.63 2.11 4.17
C ILE A 87 -15.56 3.17 3.89
N ASP A 88 -15.33 3.50 2.63
CA ASP A 88 -14.38 4.54 2.20
C ASP A 88 -14.77 5.91 2.76
N GLY A 89 -16.06 6.26 2.74
CA GLY A 89 -16.56 7.50 3.33
C GLY A 89 -16.36 7.57 4.85
N GLY A 90 -16.54 6.45 5.56
CA GLY A 90 -16.24 6.35 6.98
C GLY A 90 -14.76 6.55 7.30
N MET A 91 -13.87 5.92 6.53
CA MET A 91 -12.42 6.12 6.65
C MET A 91 -12.03 7.57 6.37
N ALA A 92 -12.51 8.14 5.26
CA ALA A 92 -12.20 9.52 4.89
C ALA A 92 -12.70 10.54 5.93
N ALA A 93 -13.90 10.32 6.47
CA ALA A 93 -14.48 11.16 7.52
C ALA A 93 -13.74 11.05 8.86
N HIS A 94 -13.06 9.94 9.14
CA HIS A 94 -12.21 9.80 10.32
C HIS A 94 -10.86 10.49 10.14
N ILE A 95 -10.22 10.28 8.97
CA ILE A 95 -8.85 10.75 8.69
C ILE A 95 -8.80 12.28 8.47
N LYS A 96 -9.67 12.84 7.60
CA LYS A 96 -9.76 14.28 7.27
C LYS A 96 -8.46 15.01 6.87
N ILE A 97 -7.35 14.30 6.64
CA ILE A 97 -6.06 14.88 6.24
C ILE A 97 -5.82 14.53 4.75
N PRO A 98 -5.86 15.51 3.82
CA PRO A 98 -5.77 15.25 2.37
C PRO A 98 -4.56 14.42 1.93
N ARG A 99 -3.38 14.63 2.53
CA ARG A 99 -2.16 13.86 2.25
C ARG A 99 -2.33 12.37 2.57
N VAL A 100 -2.97 12.06 3.70
CA VAL A 100 -3.29 10.68 4.09
C VAL A 100 -4.37 10.11 3.18
N LEU A 101 -5.42 10.88 2.87
CA LEU A 101 -6.47 10.42 1.96
C LEU A 101 -5.94 10.09 0.55
N ALA A 102 -4.94 10.83 0.07
CA ALA A 102 -4.35 10.65 -1.25
C ALA A 102 -3.47 9.39 -1.35
N ARG A 103 -2.80 9.01 -0.26
CA ARG A 103 -1.90 7.83 -0.21
C ARG A 103 -2.59 6.51 0.14
N THR A 104 -3.78 6.57 0.73
CA THR A 104 -4.56 5.37 1.10
C THR A 104 -5.44 4.94 -0.06
N TRP A 105 -5.10 3.81 -0.68
CA TRP A 105 -5.77 3.24 -1.86
C TRP A 105 -6.52 1.97 -1.47
N THR A 106 -7.84 2.00 -1.57
CA THR A 106 -8.71 0.89 -1.17
C THR A 106 -9.02 -0.03 -2.34
N PHE A 107 -8.95 -1.34 -2.08
CA PHE A 107 -9.21 -2.38 -3.08
C PHE A 107 -10.25 -3.36 -2.57
N TYR A 108 -11.29 -3.59 -3.36
CA TYR A 108 -12.38 -4.53 -3.06
C TYR A 108 -12.31 -5.68 -4.06
N THR A 109 -11.61 -6.75 -3.69
CA THR A 109 -11.13 -7.77 -4.64
C THR A 109 -11.19 -9.19 -4.07
N ASN A 110 -10.80 -10.17 -4.87
CA ASN A 110 -10.47 -11.50 -4.35
C ASN A 110 -9.14 -11.41 -3.57
N VAL A 111 -9.25 -11.28 -2.24
CA VAL A 111 -8.10 -11.12 -1.33
C VAL A 111 -7.12 -12.29 -1.46
N ASP A 112 -7.61 -13.52 -1.61
CA ASP A 112 -6.75 -14.69 -1.72
C ASP A 112 -5.97 -14.69 -3.04
N ASN A 113 -6.58 -14.24 -4.15
CA ASN A 113 -5.86 -14.04 -5.40
C ASN A 113 -4.78 -12.95 -5.25
N PHE A 114 -5.13 -11.82 -4.63
CA PHE A 114 -4.17 -10.74 -4.36
C PHE A 114 -2.97 -11.25 -3.55
N CYS A 115 -3.22 -11.95 -2.43
CA CYS A 115 -2.15 -12.47 -1.60
C CYS A 115 -1.28 -13.49 -2.36
N ARG A 116 -1.90 -14.41 -3.11
CA ARG A 116 -1.18 -15.43 -3.87
C ARG A 116 -0.25 -14.82 -4.93
N THR A 117 -0.74 -13.87 -5.73
CA THR A 117 0.09 -13.23 -6.77
C THR A 117 1.21 -12.40 -6.15
N ALA A 118 0.91 -11.72 -5.04
CA ALA A 118 1.86 -10.90 -4.30
C ALA A 118 2.85 -11.71 -3.42
N GLY A 119 2.65 -13.02 -3.25
CA GLY A 119 3.48 -13.83 -2.36
C GLY A 119 3.23 -13.60 -0.86
N ILE A 120 2.08 -13.01 -0.50
CA ILE A 120 1.67 -12.79 0.89
C ILE A 120 1.14 -14.10 1.47
N THR A 121 1.72 -14.54 2.58
CA THR A 121 1.44 -15.85 3.20
C THR A 121 0.41 -15.78 4.33
N THR A 122 0.19 -14.60 4.91
CA THR A 122 -0.81 -14.40 5.97
C THR A 122 -1.53 -13.06 5.84
N LYS A 123 -2.79 -13.05 6.29
CA LYS A 123 -3.63 -11.85 6.38
C LYS A 123 -3.76 -11.33 7.81
N SER A 124 -3.25 -12.08 8.80
CA SER A 124 -3.31 -11.69 10.22
C SER A 124 -2.35 -10.55 10.57
N GLN A 125 -1.39 -10.27 9.70
CA GLN A 125 -0.42 -9.19 9.82
C GLN A 125 -0.42 -8.34 8.54
N VAL A 126 0.14 -7.13 8.63
CA VAL A 126 0.42 -6.31 7.45
C VAL A 126 1.56 -6.94 6.63
N SER A 127 1.57 -6.67 5.34
CA SER A 127 2.71 -6.95 4.46
C SER A 127 3.22 -5.65 3.87
N ALA A 128 4.49 -5.35 4.12
CA ALA A 128 5.19 -4.25 3.48
C ALA A 128 5.93 -4.79 2.26
N MET A 129 5.76 -4.15 1.11
CA MET A 129 6.32 -4.58 -0.18
C MET A 129 7.03 -3.40 -0.84
N ALA A 130 8.18 -3.64 -1.46
CA ALA A 130 8.81 -2.71 -2.36
C ALA A 130 8.54 -3.16 -3.80
N LEU A 131 8.06 -2.24 -4.64
CA LEU A 131 7.63 -2.52 -6.00
C LEU A 131 8.41 -1.66 -6.99
N ASP A 132 8.70 -2.20 -8.16
CA ASP A 132 9.07 -1.36 -9.31
C ASP A 132 7.83 -0.73 -9.97
N LYS A 133 8.06 0.14 -10.95
CA LYS A 133 6.99 0.81 -11.71
C LYS A 133 6.03 -0.15 -12.43
N SER A 134 6.48 -1.35 -12.77
CA SER A 134 5.65 -2.39 -13.41
C SER A 134 4.76 -3.15 -12.43
N GLY A 135 4.96 -2.95 -11.13
CA GLY A 135 4.27 -3.67 -10.05
C GLY A 135 4.91 -5.02 -9.71
N LYS A 136 6.13 -5.29 -10.18
CA LYS A 136 6.91 -6.44 -9.72
C LYS A 136 7.33 -6.20 -8.27
N ILE A 137 7.23 -7.24 -7.45
CA ILE A 137 7.67 -7.18 -6.05
C ILE A 137 9.17 -7.45 -6.00
N LEU A 138 9.92 -6.45 -5.55
CA LEU A 138 11.37 -6.50 -5.38
C LEU A 138 11.74 -7.06 -4.00
N SER A 139 11.01 -6.66 -2.96
CA SER A 139 11.14 -7.18 -1.60
C SER A 139 9.79 -7.21 -0.90
N ILE A 140 9.61 -8.13 0.04
CA ILE A 140 8.41 -8.28 0.86
C ILE A 140 8.76 -8.72 2.27
N VAL A 141 8.19 -8.04 3.25
CA VAL A 141 8.29 -8.36 4.67
C VAL A 141 6.89 -8.38 5.30
N THR A 142 6.69 -9.26 6.28
CA THR A 142 5.41 -9.41 6.97
C THR A 142 5.57 -9.12 8.46
N GLY A 143 4.58 -8.44 9.04
CA GLY A 143 4.54 -8.16 10.47
C GLY A 143 4.81 -6.71 10.85
N GLU A 144 5.02 -6.51 12.15
CA GLU A 144 5.35 -5.21 12.73
C GLU A 144 6.66 -4.65 12.19
N VAL A 145 6.75 -3.33 12.11
CA VAL A 145 7.98 -2.66 11.71
C VAL A 145 9.08 -2.88 12.76
N ASN A 146 10.30 -3.15 12.29
CA ASN A 146 11.53 -3.11 13.07
C ASN A 146 12.70 -2.81 12.12
N GLU A 147 13.88 -2.51 12.67
CA GLU A 147 15.03 -2.09 11.86
C GLU A 147 15.44 -3.13 10.80
N GLU A 148 15.52 -4.41 11.19
CA GLU A 148 15.89 -5.51 10.30
C GLU A 148 14.96 -5.63 9.09
N ARG A 149 13.64 -5.54 9.31
CA ARG A 149 12.65 -5.62 8.23
C ARG A 149 12.69 -4.38 7.33
N ILE A 150 13.05 -3.22 7.85
CA ILE A 150 13.17 -2.02 7.01
C ILE A 150 14.40 -2.15 6.11
N ILE A 151 15.53 -2.60 6.66
CA ILE A 151 16.74 -2.88 5.87
C ILE A 151 16.40 -3.90 4.78
N GLN A 152 15.75 -5.02 5.13
CA GLN A 152 15.33 -6.03 4.15
C GLN A 152 14.36 -5.47 3.09
N LEU A 153 13.42 -4.61 3.48
CA LEU A 153 12.45 -4.01 2.57
C LEU A 153 13.10 -3.04 1.58
N MET A 154 14.11 -2.29 2.04
CA MET A 154 14.79 -1.26 1.26
C MET A 154 16.04 -1.77 0.53
N ASP A 155 16.46 -3.01 0.77
CA ASP A 155 17.49 -3.71 0.01
C ASP A 155 16.94 -4.11 -1.37
N ILE A 156 16.73 -3.09 -2.22
CA ILE A 156 16.25 -3.23 -3.59
C ILE A 156 17.36 -2.89 -4.58
N PRO A 157 17.42 -3.57 -5.73
CA PRO A 157 18.40 -3.25 -6.76
C PRO A 157 18.27 -1.78 -7.19
N HIS A 158 19.39 -1.06 -7.19
CA HIS A 158 19.50 0.20 -7.89
C HIS A 158 19.89 -0.10 -9.34
N GLU A 159 18.93 -0.01 -10.27
CA GLU A 159 19.24 0.00 -11.71
C GLU A 159 19.91 1.31 -12.12
#